data_AF-A0A9D1J7U0-F1
#
_entry.id   AF-A0A9D1J7U0-F1
#
_cell.length_a   1.000
_cell.length_b   1.000
_cell.length_c   1.000
_cell.angle_alpha   90.00
_cell.angle_beta   90.00
_cell.angle_gamma   90.00
#
_symmetry.space_group_name_H-M   'P 1'
#
loop_
_entity.id
_entity.type
_entity.pdbx_description
1 polymer ?
#
loop_
_entity_poly.entity_id
_entity_poly.type
_entity_poly.pdbx_seq_one_letter_code
_entity_poly.pdbx_strand_id
1 'polypeptide(L)'
;MVNKEQIINDANEAIKALTDTSQIDNAINESESELEVISELVRKLVRENASHSQNQDDYTKKYKELEARYDKAKSELNDEKQIRKGKLLELNSYLVSII
;
A
#
# COMPACT_ATOMS: atom_id res chain seq x y z
N MET A 1 -29.47 33.54 4.63
CA MET A 1 -29.98 32.56 3.64
C MET A 1 -28.84 31.61 3.36
N VAL A 2 -29.04 30.30 3.56
CA VAL A 2 -28.01 29.32 3.21
C VAL A 2 -27.92 29.27 1.69
N ASN A 3 -26.72 29.48 1.12
CA ASN A 3 -26.52 29.47 -0.31
C ASN A 3 -26.52 28.03 -0.80
N LYS A 4 -27.58 27.64 -1.52
CA LYS A 4 -27.73 26.27 -2.04
C LYS A 4 -26.58 25.86 -2.95
N GLU A 5 -26.01 26.79 -3.73
CA GLU A 5 -24.86 26.50 -4.60
C GLU A 5 -23.62 26.17 -3.76
N GLN A 6 -23.43 26.84 -2.63
CA GLN A 6 -22.29 26.57 -1.74
C GLN A 6 -22.40 25.17 -1.13
N ILE A 7 -23.58 24.78 -0.63
CA ILE A 7 -23.78 23.42 -0.10
C ILE A 7 -23.51 22.34 -1.16
N ILE A 8 -23.95 22.57 -2.41
CA ILE A 8 -23.74 21.61 -3.50
C ILE A 8 -22.26 21.49 -3.86
N ASN A 9 -21.54 22.61 -3.91
CA ASN A 9 -20.10 22.59 -4.17
C ASN A 9 -19.32 21.88 -3.06
N ASP A 10 -19.61 22.19 -1.80
CA ASP A 10 -18.95 21.56 -0.64
C ASP A 10 -19.21 20.03 -0.63
N ALA A 11 -20.44 19.62 -0.95
CA ALA A 11 -20.79 18.20 -1.07
C ALA A 11 -20.05 17.49 -2.22
N ASN A 12 -19.92 18.15 -3.38
CA ASN A 12 -19.17 17.60 -4.52
C ASN A 12 -17.68 17.48 -4.23
N GLU A 13 -17.09 18.46 -3.53
CA GLU A 13 -15.69 18.39 -3.10
C GLU A 13 -15.46 17.26 -2.10
N ALA A 14 -16.35 17.10 -1.11
CA ALA A 14 -16.31 15.99 -0.16
C ALA A 14 -16.41 14.64 -0.86
N ILE A 15 -17.38 14.48 -1.78
CA ILE A 15 -17.53 13.25 -2.58
C ILE A 15 -16.27 12.97 -3.38
N LYS A 16 -15.70 13.98 -4.06
CA LYS A 16 -14.48 13.81 -4.85
C LYS A 16 -13.29 13.40 -3.98
N ALA A 17 -13.10 14.02 -2.82
CA ALA A 17 -12.00 13.70 -1.90
C ALA A 17 -12.12 12.27 -1.31
N LEU A 18 -13.35 11.81 -1.07
CA LEU A 18 -13.63 10.49 -0.51
C LEU A 18 -13.62 9.37 -1.58
N THR A 19 -13.95 9.68 -2.83
CA THR A 19 -14.04 8.70 -3.93
C THR A 19 -12.76 8.60 -4.75
N ASP A 20 -11.95 9.66 -4.83
CA ASP A 20 -10.63 9.57 -5.47
C ASP A 20 -9.67 8.74 -4.60
N THR A 21 -9.47 7.51 -5.06
CA THR A 21 -8.61 6.49 -4.47
C THR A 21 -7.42 6.15 -5.36
N SER A 22 -7.25 6.85 -6.48
CA SER A 22 -6.21 6.56 -7.47
C SER A 22 -4.79 6.53 -6.87
N GLN A 23 -4.47 7.50 -6.01
CA GLN A 23 -3.15 7.58 -5.36
C GLN A 23 -2.90 6.41 -4.41
N ILE A 24 -3.88 6.03 -3.59
CA ILE A 24 -3.72 4.93 -2.63
C ILE A 24 -3.72 3.57 -3.33
N ASP A 25 -4.48 3.43 -4.42
CA ASP A 25 -4.48 2.23 -5.26
C ASP A 25 -3.11 2.05 -5.95
N ASN A 26 -2.50 3.14 -6.44
CA ASN A 26 -1.15 3.10 -7.00
C ASN A 26 -0.10 2.71 -5.95
N ALA A 27 -0.16 3.30 -4.74
CA ALA A 27 0.76 2.95 -3.66
C ALA A 27 0.66 1.45 -3.28
N ILE A 28 -0.57 0.91 -3.18
CA ILE A 28 -0.80 -0.52 -2.96
C ILE A 28 -0.14 -1.36 -4.07
N ASN A 29 -0.31 -0.98 -5.33
CA ASN A 29 0.28 -1.71 -6.46
C ASN A 29 1.81 -1.67 -6.42
N GLU A 30 2.40 -0.53 -6.04
CA GLU A 30 3.85 -0.37 -5.89
C GLU A 30 4.39 -1.27 -4.77
N SER A 31 3.75 -1.25 -3.60
CA SER A 31 4.11 -2.11 -2.46
C SER A 31 3.96 -3.60 -2.79
N GLU A 32 2.90 -3.99 -3.49
CA GLU A 32 2.70 -5.38 -3.94
C GLU A 32 3.76 -5.81 -4.96
N SER A 33 4.13 -4.92 -5.90
CA SER A 33 5.19 -5.18 -6.88
C SER A 33 6.56 -5.33 -6.20
N GLU A 34 6.89 -4.48 -5.24
CA GLU A 34 8.14 -4.58 -4.47
C GLU A 34 8.21 -5.90 -3.70
N LEU A 35 7.11 -6.36 -3.09
CA LEU A 35 7.06 -7.66 -2.43
C LEU A 35 7.31 -8.83 -3.40
N GLU A 36 6.78 -8.75 -4.63
CA GLU A 36 7.06 -9.74 -5.68
C GLU A 36 8.54 -9.74 -6.08
N VAL A 37 9.12 -8.55 -6.28
CA VAL A 37 10.55 -8.39 -6.59
C VAL A 37 11.42 -8.99 -5.48
N ILE A 38 11.12 -8.71 -4.21
CA ILE A 38 11.86 -9.26 -3.08
C ILE A 38 11.74 -10.79 -3.04
N SER A 39 10.55 -11.34 -3.29
CA SER A 39 10.36 -12.80 -3.37
C SER A 39 11.26 -13.43 -4.44
N GLU A 40 11.35 -12.83 -5.63
CA GLU A 40 12.23 -13.32 -6.69
C GLU A 40 13.72 -13.19 -6.33
N LEU A 41 14.13 -12.11 -5.69
CA LEU A 41 15.50 -11.92 -5.20
C LEU A 41 15.87 -12.96 -4.14
N VAL A 42 14.98 -13.24 -3.19
CA VAL A 42 15.19 -14.28 -2.17
C VAL A 42 15.29 -15.65 -2.82
N ARG A 43 14.38 -16.00 -3.73
CA ARG A 43 14.41 -17.28 -4.48
C ARG A 43 15.74 -17.46 -5.22
N LYS A 44 16.22 -16.40 -5.88
CA LYS A 44 17.51 -16.41 -6.58
C LYS A 44 18.67 -16.61 -5.59
N LEU A 45 18.71 -15.84 -4.51
CA LEU A 45 19.76 -15.91 -3.49
C LEU A 45 19.87 -17.32 -2.87
N VAL A 46 18.73 -17.92 -2.51
CA VAL A 46 18.67 -19.28 -1.95
C VAL A 46 19.11 -20.32 -2.98
N ARG A 47 18.62 -20.22 -4.23
CA ARG A 47 19.01 -21.15 -5.31
C ARG A 47 20.50 -21.12 -5.57
N GLU A 48 21.08 -19.92 -5.66
CA GLU A 48 22.52 -19.75 -5.87
C GLU A 48 23.32 -20.39 -4.73
N ASN A 49 22.96 -20.13 -3.47
CA ASN A 49 23.63 -20.71 -2.31
C ASN A 49 23.52 -22.24 -2.25
N ALA A 50 22.38 -22.79 -2.69
CA ALA A 50 22.18 -24.24 -2.78
C ALA A 50 23.01 -24.89 -3.91
N SER A 51 23.15 -24.20 -5.05
CA SER A 51 23.94 -24.71 -6.20
C SER A 51 25.45 -24.55 -6.03
N HIS A 52 25.88 -23.48 -5.35
CA HIS A 52 27.27 -23.15 -5.10
C HIS A 52 27.36 -22.50 -3.73
N SER A 53 28.15 -23.08 -2.83
CA SER A 53 28.32 -22.54 -1.49
C SER A 53 28.86 -21.11 -1.58
N GLN A 54 28.03 -20.14 -1.20
CA GLN A 54 28.44 -18.74 -1.13
C GLN A 54 29.23 -18.50 0.15
N ASN A 55 29.95 -17.37 0.19
CA ASN A 55 30.45 -16.86 1.45
C ASN A 55 29.27 -16.65 2.42
N GLN A 56 29.35 -17.26 3.61
CA GLN A 56 28.23 -17.30 4.55
C GLN A 56 27.94 -15.94 5.20
N ASP A 57 28.96 -15.10 5.39
CA ASP A 57 28.78 -13.74 5.92
C ASP A 57 28.06 -12.87 4.88
N ASP A 58 28.48 -12.94 3.61
CA ASP A 58 27.86 -12.21 2.52
C ASP A 58 26.42 -12.66 2.25
N TYR A 59 26.16 -13.97 2.27
CA TYR A 59 24.81 -14.54 2.12
C TYR A 59 23.90 -14.04 3.24
N THR A 60 24.35 -14.15 4.50
CA THR A 60 23.57 -13.74 5.67
C THR A 60 23.28 -12.24 5.64
N LYS A 61 24.25 -11.43 5.24
CA LYS A 61 24.07 -9.99 5.10
C LYS A 61 23.00 -9.66 4.05
N LYS A 62 23.12 -10.21 2.83
CA LYS A 62 22.14 -9.99 1.75
C LYS A 62 20.75 -10.48 2.13
N TYR A 63 20.65 -11.63 2.79
CA TYR A 63 19.37 -12.17 3.24
C TYR A 63 18.68 -11.22 4.24
N LYS A 64 19.42 -10.73 5.25
CA LYS A 64 18.89 -9.77 6.23
C LYS A 64 18.48 -8.44 5.60
N GLU A 65 19.21 -7.97 4.60
CA GLU A 65 18.83 -6.76 3.85
C GLU A 65 17.51 -6.96 3.09
N LEU A 66 17.30 -8.14 2.48
CA LEU A 66 16.04 -8.49 1.83
C LEU A 66 14.89 -8.68 2.82
N GLU A 67 15.16 -9.27 3.98
CA GLU A 67 14.19 -9.41 5.08
C GLU A 67 13.72 -8.04 5.59
N ALA A 68 14.66 -7.11 5.85
CA ALA A 68 14.31 -5.75 6.26
C ALA A 68 13.49 -4.99 5.20
N ARG A 69 13.82 -5.16 3.91
CA ARG A 69 13.02 -4.60 2.81
C ARG A 69 11.62 -5.20 2.75
N TYR A 70 11.49 -6.52 2.95
CA TYR A 70 10.21 -7.21 2.96
C TYR A 70 9.31 -6.68 4.09
N ASP A 71 9.85 -6.59 5.30
CA ASP A 71 9.09 -6.11 6.47
C ASP A 71 8.60 -4.68 6.27
N LYS A 72 9.45 -3.82 5.69
CA LYS A 72 9.08 -2.45 5.34
C LYS A 72 7.94 -2.41 4.32
N ALA A 73 8.11 -3.04 3.16
CA ALA A 73 7.11 -3.04 2.09
C ALA A 73 5.77 -3.66 2.55
N LYS A 74 5.84 -4.69 3.40
CA LYS A 74 4.65 -5.30 3.99
C LYS A 74 3.93 -4.37 4.97
N SER A 75 4.67 -3.61 5.77
CA SER A 75 4.09 -2.60 6.65
C SER A 75 3.39 -1.51 5.86
N GLU A 76 4.06 -0.96 4.84
CA GLU A 76 3.52 0.08 3.95
C GLU A 76 2.23 -0.42 3.27
N LEU A 77 2.24 -1.62 2.70
CA LEU A 77 1.05 -2.23 2.10
C LEU A 77 -0.12 -2.36 3.09
N ASN A 78 0.16 -2.78 4.32
CA ASN A 78 -0.88 -2.93 5.32
C ASN A 78 -1.49 -1.57 5.68
N ASP A 79 -0.65 -0.56 5.90
CA ASP A 79 -1.08 0.80 6.23
C ASP A 79 -1.92 1.41 5.09
N GLU A 80 -1.47 1.24 3.84
CA GLU A 80 -2.20 1.70 2.66
C GLU A 80 -3.58 1.04 2.52
N LYS A 81 -3.65 -0.28 2.76
CA LYS A 81 -4.92 -1.01 2.78
C LYS A 81 -5.85 -0.55 3.90
N GLN A 82 -5.32 -0.20 5.07
CA GLN A 82 -6.12 0.38 6.14
C GLN A 82 -6.65 1.77 5.78
N ILE A 83 -5.82 2.64 5.20
CA ILE A 83 -6.23 3.98 4.74
C ILE A 83 -7.34 3.87 3.70
N ARG A 84 -7.16 3.00 2.70
CA ARG A 84 -8.16 2.76 1.66
C ARG A 84 -9.49 2.27 2.24
N LYS A 85 -9.44 1.35 3.20
CA LYS A 85 -10.64 0.87 3.91
C LYS A 85 -11.29 1.99 4.74
N GLY A 86 -10.49 2.84 5.38
CA GLY A 86 -10.96 4.02 6.13
C GLY A 86 -11.77 4.97 5.26
N LYS A 87 -11.25 5.34 4.08
CA LYS A 87 -11.99 6.18 3.11
C LYS A 87 -13.35 5.59 2.72
N LEU A 88 -13.42 4.26 2.53
CA LEU A 88 -14.68 3.58 2.20
C LEU A 88 -15.70 3.68 3.35
N LEU A 89 -15.24 3.55 4.60
CA LEU A 89 -16.10 3.69 5.78
C LEU A 89 -16.60 5.13 5.95
N GLU A 90 -15.73 6.12 5.73
CA GLU A 90 -16.10 7.54 5.78
C GLU A 90 -17.14 7.89 4.71
N LEU A 91 -16.93 7.43 3.47
CA LEU A 91 -17.91 7.61 2.39
C LEU A 91 -19.27 7.00 2.74
N ASN A 92 -19.29 5.78 3.26
CA ASN A 92 -20.52 5.12 3.69
C ASN A 92 -21.22 5.90 4.82
N SER A 93 -20.46 6.41 5.79
CA SER A 93 -21.00 7.23 6.88
C SER A 93 -21.60 8.53 6.37
N TYR A 94 -20.96 9.18 5.39
CA TYR A 94 -21.46 10.41 4.75
C TYR A 94 -22.75 10.15 3.96
N LEU A 95 -22.83 9.05 3.23
CA LEU A 95 -24.05 8.69 2.48
C LEU A 95 -25.24 8.44 3.42
N VAL A 96 -24.99 7.79 4.57
CA VAL A 96 -26.03 7.54 5.58
C VAL A 96 -26.49 8.83 6.26
N SER A 97 -25.63 9.84 6.44
CA SER A 97 -26.02 11.08 7.11
C SER A 97 -26.89 12.02 6.27
N ILE A 98 -27.02 11.76 4.96
CA ILE A 98 -27.78 12.59 4.00
C ILE A 98 -29.15 11.98 3.66
N ILE A 99 -29.39 10.72 4.04
CA ILE A 99 -30.67 10.01 3.87
C ILE A 99 -31.52 10.18 5.14
#